data_AF-A0A8R1EIX3-F1
#
_entry.id   AF-A0A8R1EIX3-F1
#
_cell.length_a   1.000
_cell.length_b   1.000
_cell.length_c   1.000
_cell.angle_alpha   90.00
_cell.angle_beta   90.00
_cell.angle_gamma   90.00
#
_symmetry.space_group_name_H-M   'P 1'
#
loop_
_entity.id
_entity.type
_entity.pdbx_description
1 polymer ?
#
loop_
_entity_poly.entity_id
_entity_poly.type
_entity_poly.pdbx_seq_one_letter_code
_entity_poly.pdbx_strand_id
1 'polypeptide(L)'
;MGRGKTLTMPERAQVGLMVQLNMSISLMSARIHCSRTLNNCYISDPVAYGTSKSTGRARKLKQRYERTVARAVSNTMKSAKDLKDAVKAEWSKIHPSYLENLSNSMPNRIFQVIQKNGGVTSY
;
A
#
# COMPACT_ATOMS: atom_id res chain seq x y z
N MET A 1 11.26 10.05 27.21
CA MET A 1 11.43 9.36 28.51
C MET A 1 12.36 8.16 28.31
N GLY A 2 13.20 7.87 29.30
CA GLY A 2 14.14 6.72 29.25
C GLY A 2 13.42 5.37 29.25
N ARG A 3 14.19 4.27 29.21
CA ARG A 3 13.71 2.87 29.15
C ARG A 3 12.91 2.38 30.39
N GLY A 4 12.68 3.25 31.38
CA GLY A 4 12.00 2.91 32.63
C GLY A 4 10.47 2.96 32.54
N LYS A 5 9.81 2.41 33.55
CA LYS A 5 8.35 2.47 33.73
C LYS A 5 7.88 3.94 33.77
N THR A 6 6.77 4.22 33.09
CA THR A 6 6.04 5.49 33.17
C THR A 6 4.96 5.42 34.24
N LEU A 7 4.58 6.56 34.84
CA LEU A 7 3.47 6.60 35.79
C LEU A 7 2.18 6.14 35.13
N THR A 8 1.55 5.15 35.76
CA THR A 8 0.22 4.65 35.43
C THR A 8 -0.86 5.66 35.84
N MET A 9 -2.07 5.56 35.29
CA MET A 9 -3.18 6.45 35.65
C MET A 9 -3.47 6.56 37.17
N PRO A 10 -3.50 5.47 37.95
CA PRO A 10 -3.69 5.59 39.41
C PRO A 10 -2.53 6.30 40.10
N GLU A 11 -1.27 6.05 39.69
CA GLU A 11 -0.10 6.74 40.24
C GLU A 11 -0.15 8.24 39.93
N ARG A 12 -0.57 8.62 38.72
CA ARG A 12 -0.80 10.02 38.32
C ARG A 12 -1.86 10.71 39.19
N ALA A 13 -2.97 10.03 39.47
CA ALA A 13 -4.02 10.54 40.34
C ALA A 13 -3.52 10.74 41.78
N GLN A 14 -2.78 9.76 42.33
CA GLN A 14 -2.16 9.89 43.66
C GLN A 14 -1.17 11.05 43.72
N VAL A 15 -0.30 11.21 42.70
CA VAL A 15 0.61 12.36 42.61
C VAL A 15 -0.18 13.67 42.59
N GLY A 16 -1.27 13.76 41.81
CA GLY A 16 -2.14 14.94 41.77
C GLY A 16 -2.72 15.32 43.14
N LEU A 17 -3.24 14.34 43.89
CA LEU A 17 -3.74 14.55 45.25
C LEU A 17 -2.64 15.03 46.20
N MET A 18 -1.44 14.45 46.12
CA MET A 18 -0.33 14.85 46.99
C MET A 18 0.20 16.25 46.69
N VAL A 19 0.14 16.69 45.42
CA VAL A 19 0.44 18.10 45.04
C VAL A 19 -0.56 19.04 45.68
N GLN A 20 -1.86 18.72 45.65
CA GLN A 20 -2.90 19.55 46.29
C GLN A 20 -2.71 19.66 47.81
N LEU A 21 -2.16 18.62 48.45
CA LEU A 21 -1.84 18.59 49.87
C LEU A 21 -0.48 19.24 50.22
N ASN A 22 0.20 19.89 49.26
CA ASN A 22 1.53 20.49 49.41
C ASN A 22 2.59 19.53 49.97
N MET A 23 2.50 18.24 49.63
CA MET A 23 3.50 17.26 50.08
C MET A 23 4.84 17.47 49.38
N SER A 24 5.94 17.21 50.08
CA SER A 24 7.27 17.28 49.46
C SER A 24 7.48 16.13 48.47
N ILE A 25 8.20 16.39 47.38
CA ILE A 25 8.52 15.40 46.34
C ILE A 25 9.21 14.16 46.94
N SER A 26 10.04 14.33 47.97
CA SER A 26 10.70 13.23 48.66
C SER A 26 9.67 12.32 49.35
N LEU A 27 8.67 12.89 50.02
CA LEU A 27 7.61 12.15 50.69
C LEU A 27 6.70 11.45 49.68
N MET A 28 6.36 12.13 48.58
CA MET A 28 5.57 11.55 47.48
C MET A 28 6.27 10.33 46.87
N SER A 29 7.58 10.43 46.63
CA SER A 29 8.42 9.35 46.12
C SER A 29 8.42 8.13 47.06
N ALA A 30 8.51 8.36 48.37
CA ALA A 30 8.45 7.31 49.37
C ALA A 30 7.07 6.63 49.45
N ARG A 31 5.97 7.39 49.29
CA ARG A 31 4.59 6.85 49.36
C ARG A 31 4.17 6.04 48.14
N ILE A 32 4.56 6.48 46.93
CA ILE A 32 4.10 5.87 45.66
C ILE A 32 5.18 4.90 45.10
N HIS A 33 6.30 4.71 45.82
CA HIS A 33 7.46 3.93 45.36
C HIS A 33 7.93 4.29 43.95
N CYS A 34 7.83 5.58 43.59
CA CYS A 34 8.20 6.13 42.29
C CYS A 34 9.37 7.09 42.44
N SER A 35 10.24 7.17 41.43
CA SER A 35 11.41 8.06 41.51
C SER A 35 11.02 9.54 41.59
N ARG A 36 11.81 10.33 42.34
CA ARG A 36 11.65 11.79 42.43
C ARG A 36 11.65 12.46 41.05
N THR A 37 12.51 11.99 40.15
CA THR A 37 12.61 12.50 38.77
C THR A 37 11.34 12.26 37.97
N LEU A 38 10.73 11.06 38.05
CA LEU A 38 9.46 10.77 37.36
C LEU A 38 8.32 11.66 37.88
N ASN A 39 8.25 11.84 39.20
CA ASN A 39 7.27 12.74 39.81
C ASN A 39 7.46 14.18 39.31
N ASN A 40 8.70 14.68 39.29
CA ASN A 40 9.01 16.01 38.77
C ASN A 40 8.63 16.17 37.29
N CYS A 41 8.96 15.19 36.44
CA CYS A 41 8.59 15.24 35.02
C CYS A 41 7.07 15.23 34.79
N TYR A 42 6.31 14.59 35.67
CA TYR A 42 4.84 14.61 35.60
C TYR A 42 4.27 15.93 36.12
N ILE A 43 4.76 16.44 37.24
CA ILE A 43 4.28 17.69 37.85
C ILE A 43 4.58 18.89 36.94
N SER A 44 5.70 18.87 36.21
CA SER A 44 6.08 19.97 35.31
C SER A 44 5.11 20.15 34.13
N ASP A 45 4.56 19.05 33.60
CA ASP A 45 3.58 19.07 32.50
C ASP A 45 2.71 17.81 32.54
N PRO A 46 1.67 17.78 33.38
CA PRO A 46 0.82 16.60 33.55
C PRO A 46 -0.03 16.31 32.31
N VAL A 47 -0.29 17.32 31.47
CA VAL A 47 -1.14 17.19 30.28
C VAL A 47 -0.36 16.52 29.14
N ALA A 48 0.89 16.93 28.90
CA ALA A 48 1.71 16.32 27.87
C ALA A 48 2.39 15.01 28.33
N TYR A 49 2.34 14.65 29.61
CA TYR A 49 3.05 13.49 30.15
C TYR A 49 2.64 12.16 29.50
N GLY A 50 3.62 11.50 28.87
CA GLY A 50 3.44 10.20 28.20
C GLY A 50 2.75 10.27 26.84
N THR A 51 2.50 11.47 26.31
CA THR A 51 1.92 11.64 24.96
C THR A 51 2.95 11.48 23.84
N SER A 52 4.25 11.65 24.16
CA SER A 52 5.34 11.54 23.19
C SER A 52 5.43 10.12 22.63
N LYS A 53 5.36 9.98 21.30
CA LYS A 53 5.61 8.71 20.60
C LYS A 53 6.98 8.74 19.93
N SER A 54 7.67 7.59 19.96
CA SER A 54 8.86 7.40 19.14
C SER A 54 8.45 7.30 17.67
N THR A 55 9.23 7.92 16.79
CA THR A 55 9.10 7.77 15.33
C THR A 55 9.33 6.33 14.87
N GLY A 56 9.91 5.48 15.71
CA GLY A 56 10.14 4.07 15.43
C GLY A 56 11.22 3.83 14.39
N ARG A 57 11.25 2.61 13.84
CA ARG A 57 12.22 2.20 12.83
C ARG A 57 11.87 2.82 11.47
N ALA A 58 12.85 3.43 10.83
CA ALA A 58 12.68 3.95 9.48
C ALA A 58 12.29 2.84 8.48
N ARG A 59 11.47 3.20 7.49
CA ARG A 59 11.06 2.30 6.40
C ARG A 59 12.28 1.82 5.60
N LYS A 60 12.28 0.55 5.20
CA LYS A 60 13.32 -0.04 4.34
C LYS A 60 13.33 0.58 2.94
N LEU A 61 12.15 0.84 2.37
CA LEU A 61 11.99 1.44 1.06
C LEU A 61 11.52 2.89 1.19
N LYS A 62 12.05 3.75 0.33
CA LYS A 62 11.53 5.11 0.17
C LYS A 62 10.23 5.06 -0.63
N GLN A 63 9.28 5.93 -0.29
CA GLN A 63 7.98 6.06 -0.96
C GLN A 63 8.09 6.23 -2.48
N ARG A 64 9.18 6.84 -2.98
CA ARG A 64 9.45 6.96 -4.42
C ARG A 64 9.58 5.60 -5.09
N TYR A 65 10.35 4.68 -4.49
CA TYR A 65 10.57 3.35 -5.05
C TYR A 65 9.32 2.49 -5.00
N GLU A 66 8.53 2.58 -3.93
CA GLU A 66 7.22 1.92 -3.83
C GLU A 66 6.30 2.35 -4.98
N ARG A 67 6.25 3.66 -5.29
CA ARG A 67 5.47 4.18 -6.43
C ARG A 67 6.01 3.69 -7.78
N THR A 68 7.32 3.62 -7.95
CA THR A 68 7.93 3.09 -9.19
C THR A 68 7.54 1.64 -9.41
N VAL A 69 7.62 0.80 -8.37
CA VAL A 69 7.22 -0.61 -8.44
C VAL A 69 5.74 -0.75 -8.79
N ALA A 70 4.86 -0.01 -8.12
CA ALA A 70 3.42 -0.06 -8.40
C ALA A 70 3.09 0.33 -9.86
N ARG A 71 3.75 1.37 -10.38
CA ARG A 71 3.60 1.80 -11.78
C ARG A 71 4.11 0.76 -12.76
N ALA A 72 5.28 0.17 -12.50
CA ALA A 72 5.84 -0.86 -13.36
C ALA A 72 4.88 -2.05 -13.47
N VAL A 73 4.39 -2.56 -12.33
CA VAL A 73 3.42 -3.68 -12.30
C VAL A 73 2.14 -3.33 -13.07
N SER A 74 1.57 -2.14 -12.83
CA SER A 74 0.35 -1.69 -13.52
C SER A 74 0.53 -1.55 -15.04
N ASN A 75 1.73 -1.18 -15.50
CA ASN A 75 1.99 -0.97 -16.92
C ASN A 75 2.41 -2.25 -17.65
N THR A 76 3.05 -3.19 -16.95
CA THR A 76 3.45 -4.48 -17.54
C THR A 76 2.27 -5.45 -17.68
N MET A 77 1.29 -5.37 -16.78
CA MET A 77 0.07 -6.15 -16.90
C MET A 77 -0.93 -5.36 -17.75
N LYS A 78 -0.82 -5.47 -19.08
CA LYS A 78 -1.90 -4.99 -19.98
C LYS A 78 -3.20 -5.60 -19.46
N SER A 79 -4.14 -4.75 -19.07
CA SER A 79 -5.41 -5.26 -18.56
C SER A 79 -6.13 -6.02 -19.67
N ALA A 80 -7.05 -6.91 -19.31
CA ALA A 80 -7.89 -7.59 -20.30
C ALA A 80 -8.64 -6.59 -21.20
N LYS A 81 -8.93 -5.39 -20.69
CA LYS A 81 -9.52 -4.29 -21.46
C LYS A 81 -8.57 -3.75 -22.52
N ASP A 82 -7.31 -3.48 -22.16
CA ASP A 82 -6.29 -2.97 -23.09
C ASP A 82 -6.02 -3.97 -24.23
N LEU A 83 -6.03 -5.27 -23.92
CA LEU A 83 -5.95 -6.33 -24.92
C LEU A 83 -7.18 -6.34 -25.84
N LYS A 84 -8.38 -6.23 -25.29
CA LYS A 84 -9.63 -6.21 -26.06
C LYS A 84 -9.69 -5.01 -27.01
N ASP A 85 -9.28 -3.83 -26.54
CA ASP A 85 -9.29 -2.61 -27.33
C ASP A 85 -8.22 -2.65 -28.44
N ALA A 86 -7.03 -3.18 -28.15
CA ALA A 86 -6.00 -3.40 -29.16
C ALA A 86 -6.45 -4.39 -30.26
N VAL A 87 -7.06 -5.52 -29.88
CA VAL A 87 -7.60 -6.50 -30.85
C VAL A 87 -8.67 -5.87 -31.74
N LYS A 88 -9.58 -5.08 -31.17
CA LYS A 88 -10.59 -4.35 -31.95
C LYS A 88 -9.96 -3.34 -32.92
N ALA A 89 -8.95 -2.60 -32.47
CA ALA A 89 -8.28 -1.59 -33.28
C ALA A 89 -7.60 -2.22 -34.50
N GLU A 90 -6.92 -3.37 -34.33
CA GLU A 90 -6.33 -4.11 -35.45
C GLU A 90 -7.41 -4.71 -36.36
N TRP A 91 -8.50 -5.25 -35.80
CA TRP A 91 -9.61 -5.80 -36.59
C TRP A 91 -10.25 -4.74 -37.50
N SER A 92 -10.44 -3.52 -37.01
CA SER A 92 -11.00 -2.41 -37.79
C SER A 92 -10.13 -1.94 -38.95
N LYS A 93 -8.83 -2.30 -38.98
CA LYS A 93 -7.95 -1.97 -40.12
C LYS A 93 -8.18 -2.89 -41.31
N ILE A 94 -8.82 -4.04 -41.11
CA ILE A 94 -9.13 -4.98 -42.20
C ILE A 94 -10.26 -4.38 -43.03
N HIS A 95 -9.99 -4.12 -44.32
CA HIS A 95 -10.99 -3.56 -45.22
C HIS A 95 -12.09 -4.60 -45.52
N PRO A 96 -13.39 -4.23 -45.53
CA PRO A 96 -14.49 -5.17 -45.76
C PRO A 96 -14.37 -5.98 -47.06
N SER A 97 -13.82 -5.38 -48.13
CA SER A 97 -13.62 -6.08 -49.41
C SER A 97 -12.67 -7.27 -49.29
N TYR A 98 -11.72 -7.26 -48.34
CA TYR A 98 -10.84 -8.40 -48.11
C TYR A 98 -11.63 -9.60 -47.57
N LEU A 99 -12.58 -9.35 -46.66
CA LEU A 99 -13.46 -10.39 -46.12
C LEU A 99 -14.44 -10.91 -47.17
N GLU A 100 -14.98 -10.01 -47.99
CA GLU A 100 -15.90 -10.37 -49.08
C GLU A 100 -15.20 -11.20 -50.17
N ASN A 101 -13.99 -10.78 -50.58
CA ASN A 101 -13.17 -11.56 -51.51
C ASN A 101 -12.81 -12.94 -50.95
N LEU A 102 -12.48 -13.01 -49.66
CA LEU A 102 -12.21 -14.28 -48.99
C LEU A 102 -13.45 -15.20 -49.03
N SER A 103 -14.63 -14.68 -48.68
CA SER A 103 -15.90 -15.41 -48.72
C SER A 103 -16.22 -15.90 -50.13
N ASN A 104 -16.14 -15.01 -51.12
CA ASN A 104 -16.46 -15.32 -52.52
C ASN A 104 -15.48 -16.33 -53.13
N SER A 105 -14.23 -16.35 -52.67
CA SER A 105 -13.23 -17.33 -53.14
C SER A 105 -13.39 -18.73 -52.53
N MET A 106 -14.11 -18.89 -51.41
CA MET A 106 -14.16 -20.15 -50.66
C MET A 106 -14.61 -21.39 -51.48
N PRO A 107 -15.66 -21.32 -52.32
CA PRO A 107 -16.06 -22.46 -53.15
C PRO A 107 -14.97 -22.87 -54.14
N ASN A 108 -14.33 -21.89 -54.78
CA ASN A 108 -13.25 -22.13 -55.74
C ASN A 108 -11.98 -22.64 -55.03
N ARG A 109 -11.74 -22.24 -53.78
CA ARG A 109 -10.61 -22.72 -52.98
C ARG A 109 -10.77 -24.20 -52.63
N ILE A 110 -11.96 -24.64 -52.20
CA ILE A 110 -12.22 -26.06 -51.94
C ILE A 110 -11.96 -26.88 -53.22
N PHE A 111 -12.43 -26.37 -54.36
CA PHE A 111 -12.21 -27.01 -55.64
C PHE A 111 -10.71 -27.10 -56.01
N GLN A 112 -9.94 -26.02 -55.82
CA GLN A 112 -8.50 -26.03 -56.06
C GLN A 112 -7.73 -26.97 -55.11
N VAL A 113 -8.12 -27.06 -53.84
CA VAL A 113 -7.52 -27.99 -52.87
C VAL A 113 -7.78 -29.43 -53.30
N ILE A 114 -9.00 -29.76 -53.74
CA ILE A 114 -9.33 -31.09 -54.27
C ILE A 114 -8.51 -31.39 -55.52
N GLN A 115 -8.44 -30.46 -56.47
CA GLN A 115 -7.66 -30.63 -57.71
C GLN A 115 -6.16 -30.81 -57.46
N LYS A 116 -5.64 -30.20 -56.39
CA LYS A 116 -4.23 -30.31 -56.00
C LYS A 116 -3.97 -31.43 -54.98
N ASN A 117 -4.93 -32.33 -54.74
CA ASN A 117 -4.83 -33.41 -53.74
C ASN A 117 -4.39 -32.93 -52.35
N GLY A 118 -4.92 -31.80 -51.89
CA GLY A 118 -4.54 -31.18 -50.61
C GLY A 118 -3.35 -30.23 -50.68
N GLY A 119 -2.80 -29.96 -51.88
CA GLY A 119 -1.65 -29.07 -52.08
C GLY A 119 -1.94 -27.57 -51.90
N VAL A 120 -0.87 -26.75 -51.90
CA VAL A 120 -0.92 -25.31 -51.61
C VAL A 120 -1.70 -24.52 -52.69
N THR A 121 -2.62 -23.66 -52.24
CA THR A 121 -3.37 -22.72 -53.07
C THR A 121 -2.71 -21.34 -53.06
N SER A 122 -2.66 -20.66 -54.20
CA SER A 122 -2.24 -19.25 -54.28
C SER A 122 -3.35 -18.36 -53.74
N TYR A 123 -3.00 -17.45 -52.84
CA TYR A 123 -3.89 -16.48 -52.21
C TYR A 123 -3.91 -15.17 -53.00
#